data_AF-A0A9N9ERW9-F1
#
_entry.id   AF-A0A9N9ERW9-F1
#
_cell.length_a   1.000
_cell.length_b   1.000
_cell.length_c   1.000
_cell.angle_alpha   90.00
_cell.angle_beta   90.00
_cell.angle_gamma   90.00
#
_symmetry.space_group_name_H-M   'P 1'
#
loop_
_entity.id
_entity.type
_entity.pdbx_description
1 polymer ?
#
loop_
_entity_poly.entity_id
_entity_poly.type
_entity_poly.pdbx_seq_one_letter_code
_entity_poly.pdbx_strand_id
1 'polypeptide(L)'
;MFVELNVVTGLDLYQKGVTWTSEAPITIRQLKKKRDAFWETAPSYEGYKVIWDALRHACESTDTEYAQLILNAAKITIPTGNLVDGCYDELGNRYAIPAYCLVDPTNLIRNEEENSDDDETIPVLLLEQSTTELLPVIIRLSNSAEDIRINVNPKIDTIDTLKLKLCVNQKIDPKKFIVRIFFLGSLLDGKTKLSDVKLDQGQILQALISEIP
;
A
#
# COMPACT_ATOMS: atom_id res chain seq x y z
N MET A 1 -14.36 57.69 8.43
CA MET A 1 -13.53 57.19 7.32
C MET A 1 -12.84 55.95 7.86
N PHE A 2 -13.52 54.80 7.76
CA PHE A 2 -13.02 53.54 8.27
C PHE A 2 -11.89 53.08 7.36
N VAL A 3 -10.70 52.96 7.92
CA VAL A 3 -9.56 52.31 7.30
C VAL A 3 -9.79 50.83 7.54
N GLU A 4 -10.49 50.15 6.63
CA GLU A 4 -10.55 48.69 6.68
C GLU A 4 -9.16 48.18 6.31
N LEU A 5 -8.50 47.62 7.32
CA LEU A 5 -7.23 46.92 7.19
C LEU A 5 -7.38 45.86 6.10
N ASN A 6 -6.57 46.00 5.05
CA ASN A 6 -6.25 44.93 4.12
C ASN A 6 -5.64 43.77 4.93
N VAL A 7 -6.48 42.83 5.34
CA VAL A 7 -6.08 41.52 5.84
C VAL A 7 -5.64 40.71 4.61
N VAL A 8 -4.44 41.03 4.10
CA VAL A 8 -3.73 40.17 3.13
C VAL A 8 -3.13 39.02 3.92
N THR A 9 -3.96 38.07 4.36
CA THR A 9 -3.48 36.89 5.11
C THR A 9 -3.55 35.64 4.25
N GLY A 10 -2.93 35.68 3.08
CA GLY A 10 -2.73 34.51 2.22
C GLY A 10 -2.30 34.95 0.84
N LEU A 11 -1.25 34.32 0.30
CA LEU A 11 -0.99 34.44 -1.13
C LEU A 11 -2.07 33.68 -1.89
N ASP A 12 -2.49 34.22 -3.05
CA ASP A 12 -3.33 33.50 -4.00
C ASP A 12 -2.70 32.14 -4.33
N LEU A 13 -3.52 31.09 -4.33
CA LEU A 13 -3.09 29.73 -4.63
C LEU A 13 -2.40 29.68 -5.99
N TYR A 14 -1.11 29.38 -5.97
CA TYR A 14 -0.25 29.30 -7.14
C TYR A 14 0.34 27.90 -7.23
N GLN A 15 -0.45 26.97 -7.77
CA GLN A 15 0.00 25.60 -8.08
C GLN A 15 0.86 25.61 -9.36
N LYS A 16 2.03 26.24 -9.35
CA LYS A 16 2.93 26.16 -10.50
C LYS A 16 3.92 25.00 -10.32
N GLY A 17 3.75 23.98 -11.17
CA GLY A 17 4.81 23.04 -11.54
C GLY A 17 5.43 22.25 -10.39
N VAL A 18 4.62 21.84 -9.41
CA VAL A 18 5.07 20.85 -8.41
C VAL A 18 5.32 19.55 -9.15
N THR A 19 6.57 19.31 -9.52
CA THR A 19 7.02 18.06 -10.11
C THR A 19 7.66 17.26 -9.02
N TRP A 20 7.18 16.04 -8.85
CA TRP A 20 7.80 15.09 -7.94
C TRP A 20 8.14 13.83 -8.73
N THR A 21 9.21 13.21 -8.31
CA THR A 21 9.68 11.95 -8.88
C THR A 21 9.58 10.93 -7.78
N SER A 22 8.81 9.87 -8.01
CA SER A 22 8.77 8.74 -7.09
C SER A 22 10.10 7.98 -7.13
N GLU A 23 10.59 7.52 -5.98
CA GLU A 23 11.84 6.75 -5.89
C GLU A 23 11.80 5.47 -6.74
N ALA A 24 10.61 4.90 -6.94
CA ALA A 24 10.34 3.80 -7.85
C ALA A 24 9.21 4.18 -8.83
N PRO A 25 9.24 3.70 -10.08
CA PRO A 25 8.19 4.02 -11.05
C PRO A 25 6.84 3.45 -10.58
N ILE A 26 5.80 4.30 -10.58
CA ILE A 26 4.49 3.99 -9.99
C ILE A 26 3.41 4.03 -11.07
N THR A 27 2.45 3.09 -11.00
CA THR A 27 1.30 3.09 -11.91
C THR A 27 0.21 4.07 -11.45
N ILE A 28 -0.64 4.54 -12.38
CA ILE A 28 -1.79 5.41 -12.04
C ILE A 28 -2.67 4.78 -10.95
N ARG A 29 -2.96 3.48 -11.06
CA ARG A 29 -3.82 2.77 -10.09
C ARG A 29 -3.19 2.78 -8.68
N GLN A 30 -1.89 2.52 -8.58
CA GLN A 30 -1.16 2.56 -7.31
C GLN A 30 -1.09 3.98 -6.74
N LEU A 31 -0.86 4.99 -7.58
CA LEU A 31 -0.85 6.38 -7.18
C LEU A 31 -2.20 6.81 -6.60
N LYS A 32 -3.29 6.49 -7.30
CA LYS A 32 -4.66 6.78 -6.86
C LYS A 32 -4.95 6.11 -5.52
N LYS A 33 -4.63 4.82 -5.36
CA LYS A 33 -4.80 4.09 -4.10
C LYS A 33 -4.01 4.70 -2.95
N LYS A 34 -2.76 5.13 -3.21
CA LYS A 34 -1.92 5.80 -2.20
C LYS A 34 -2.49 7.15 -1.80
N ARG A 35 -3.02 7.91 -2.76
CA ARG A 35 -3.71 9.18 -2.53
C ARG A 35 -4.96 8.99 -1.68
N ASP A 36 -5.80 8.03 -2.04
CA ASP A 36 -7.05 7.75 -1.32
C ASP A 36 -6.75 7.31 0.12
N ALA A 37 -5.79 6.41 0.32
CA ALA A 37 -5.36 5.99 1.67
C ALA A 37 -4.81 7.16 2.51
N PHE A 38 -4.08 8.09 1.90
CA PHE A 38 -3.64 9.30 2.59
C PHE A 38 -4.83 10.16 3.02
N TRP A 39 -5.79 10.42 2.13
CA TRP A 39 -6.97 11.22 2.46
C TRP A 39 -7.89 10.56 3.49
N GLU A 40 -7.96 9.24 3.55
CA GLU A 40 -8.71 8.52 4.59
C GLU A 40 -8.04 8.59 5.96
N THR A 41 -6.70 8.54 5.99
CA THR A 41 -5.95 8.50 7.25
C THR A 41 -5.63 9.89 7.79
N ALA A 42 -5.38 10.89 6.94
CA ALA A 42 -4.97 12.24 7.35
C ALA A 42 -5.89 12.89 8.40
N PRO A 43 -7.24 12.81 8.29
CA PRO A 43 -8.15 13.33 9.33
C PRO A 43 -8.04 12.65 10.70
N SER A 44 -7.49 11.42 10.75
CA SER A 44 -7.33 10.67 12.01
C SER A 44 -6.03 11.01 12.74
N TYR A 45 -5.04 11.59 12.06
CA TYR A 45 -3.73 11.89 12.64
C TYR A 45 -3.60 13.35 13.09
N GLU A 46 -4.15 14.31 12.36
CA GLU A 46 -3.94 15.73 12.66
C GLU A 46 -5.10 16.61 12.19
N GLY A 47 -5.46 17.63 12.99
CA GLY A 47 -6.41 18.67 12.61
C GLY A 47 -7.88 18.21 12.47
N TYR A 48 -8.70 19.06 11.82
CA TYR A 48 -10.13 18.82 11.65
C TYR A 48 -10.43 18.16 10.31
N LYS A 49 -11.27 17.12 10.33
CA LYS A 49 -11.75 16.44 9.10
C LYS A 49 -12.36 17.42 8.09
N VAL A 50 -13.02 18.48 8.55
CA VAL A 50 -13.62 19.51 7.69
C VAL A 50 -12.57 20.24 6.86
N ILE A 51 -11.40 20.53 7.45
CA ILE A 51 -10.30 21.21 6.76
C ILE A 51 -9.66 20.28 5.73
N TRP A 52 -9.42 19.02 6.10
CA TRP A 52 -8.94 18.00 5.15
C TRP A 52 -9.89 17.79 3.97
N ASP A 53 -11.20 17.79 4.23
CA ASP A 53 -12.21 17.65 3.19
C ASP A 53 -12.22 18.86 2.24
N ALA A 54 -12.16 20.08 2.78
CA ALA A 54 -12.03 21.29 1.98
C ALA A 54 -10.76 21.30 1.12
N LEU A 55 -9.61 20.90 1.71
CA LEU A 55 -8.35 20.76 1.00
C LEU A 55 -8.44 19.75 -0.15
N ARG A 56 -9.08 18.60 0.09
CA ARG A 56 -9.31 17.58 -0.94
C ARG A 56 -10.12 18.13 -2.10
N HIS A 57 -11.26 18.77 -1.82
CA HIS A 57 -12.11 19.39 -2.85
C HIS A 57 -11.36 20.47 -3.64
N ALA A 58 -10.54 21.28 -2.97
CA ALA A 58 -9.69 22.27 -3.62
C ALA A 58 -8.63 21.62 -4.53
N CYS A 59 -8.11 20.43 -4.19
CA CYS A 59 -7.16 19.69 -5.01
C CYS A 59 -7.79 18.97 -6.21
N GLU A 60 -9.03 18.50 -6.07
CA GLU A 60 -9.77 17.86 -7.16
C GLU A 60 -10.31 18.87 -8.19
N SER A 61 -10.38 20.14 -7.81
CA SER A 61 -10.82 21.24 -8.66
C SER A 61 -9.72 21.62 -9.66
N THR A 62 -10.06 21.63 -10.95
CA THR A 62 -9.15 22.08 -12.03
C THR A 62 -8.99 23.60 -12.06
N ASP A 63 -10.00 24.32 -11.57
CA ASP A 63 -10.03 25.78 -11.57
C ASP A 63 -9.36 26.33 -10.31
N THR A 64 -8.29 27.10 -10.50
CA THR A 64 -7.54 27.73 -9.40
C THR A 64 -8.39 28.70 -8.61
N GLU A 65 -9.26 29.48 -9.27
CA GLU A 65 -10.19 30.40 -8.61
C GLU A 65 -11.19 29.66 -7.72
N TYR A 66 -11.73 28.52 -8.19
CA TYR A 66 -12.66 27.72 -7.41
C TYR A 66 -11.97 27.05 -6.22
N ALA A 67 -10.76 26.52 -6.43
CA ALA A 67 -9.92 26.01 -5.34
C ALA A 67 -9.64 27.08 -4.28
N GLN A 68 -9.35 28.32 -4.69
CA GLN A 68 -9.17 29.46 -3.77
C GLN A 68 -10.44 29.79 -3.00
N LEU A 69 -11.61 29.79 -3.67
CA LEU A 69 -12.90 30.02 -3.00
C LEU A 69 -13.16 28.99 -1.90
N ILE A 70 -12.87 27.72 -2.15
CA ILE A 70 -13.01 26.65 -1.14
C ILE A 70 -12.07 26.89 0.04
N LEU A 71 -10.81 27.23 -0.21
CA LEU A 71 -9.83 27.48 0.85
C LEU A 71 -10.17 28.72 1.68
N ASN A 72 -10.61 29.79 1.01
CA ASN A 72 -11.05 31.02 1.67
C ASN A 72 -12.31 30.76 2.51
N ALA A 73 -13.25 29.94 2.02
CA ALA A 73 -14.44 29.55 2.78
C ALA A 73 -14.07 28.73 4.03
N ALA A 74 -13.03 27.89 3.93
CA ALA A 74 -12.47 27.14 5.05
C ALA A 74 -11.48 27.97 5.92
N LYS A 75 -11.28 29.26 5.61
CA LYS A 75 -10.33 30.17 6.27
C LYS A 75 -8.89 29.65 6.35
N ILE A 76 -8.50 28.87 5.35
CA ILE A 76 -7.17 28.29 5.27
C ILE A 76 -6.22 29.33 4.70
N THR A 77 -5.16 29.62 5.43
CA THR A 77 -4.09 30.55 5.03
C THR A 77 -2.90 29.77 4.47
N ILE A 78 -2.44 30.16 3.27
CA ILE A 78 -1.23 29.62 2.66
C ILE A 78 -0.18 30.73 2.57
N PRO A 79 0.85 30.74 3.44
CA PRO A 79 1.85 31.81 3.45
C PRO A 79 2.76 31.77 2.20
N THR A 80 3.01 30.57 1.66
CA THR A 80 3.92 30.38 0.51
C THR A 80 3.17 30.35 -0.83
N GLY A 81 1.83 30.36 -0.82
CA GLY A 81 1.00 30.21 -2.02
C GLY A 81 0.99 28.79 -2.62
N ASN A 82 1.70 27.82 -2.01
CA ASN A 82 1.74 26.42 -2.45
C ASN A 82 1.24 25.48 -1.34
N LEU A 83 0.30 24.59 -1.66
CA LEU A 83 -0.26 23.61 -0.70
C LEU A 83 0.78 22.61 -0.18
N VAL A 84 1.86 22.36 -0.93
CA VAL A 84 2.92 21.41 -0.55
C VAL A 84 3.72 21.89 0.67
N ASP A 85 3.92 23.21 0.79
CA ASP A 85 4.78 23.79 1.84
C ASP A 85 4.08 23.81 3.23
N GLY A 86 2.78 23.52 3.21
CA GLY A 86 1.91 23.49 4.36
C GLY A 86 0.94 24.67 4.38
N CYS A 87 -0.29 24.37 4.74
CA CYS A 87 -1.36 25.33 4.91
C CYS A 87 -1.77 25.41 6.38
N TYR A 88 -2.33 26.54 6.79
CA TYR A 88 -2.65 26.83 8.19
C TYR A 88 -4.13 27.14 8.32
N ASP A 89 -4.77 26.59 9.33
CA ASP A 89 -6.16 26.91 9.69
C ASP A 89 -6.20 28.10 10.66
N GLU A 90 -7.40 28.64 10.91
CA GLU A 90 -7.64 29.79 11.81
C GLU A 90 -7.14 29.53 13.25
N LEU A 91 -7.10 28.27 13.66
CA LEU A 91 -6.56 27.83 14.96
C LEU A 91 -5.03 27.67 14.99
N GLY A 92 -4.35 27.89 13.86
CA GLY A 92 -2.89 27.74 13.74
C GLY A 92 -2.42 26.29 13.53
N ASN A 93 -3.34 25.35 13.29
CA ASN A 93 -3.00 23.97 12.91
C ASN A 93 -2.37 23.95 11.52
N ARG A 94 -1.22 23.27 11.38
CA ARG A 94 -0.51 23.13 10.10
C ARG A 94 -0.92 21.83 9.42
N TYR A 95 -1.33 21.92 8.17
CA TYR A 95 -1.70 20.80 7.31
C TYR A 95 -0.72 20.71 6.15
N ALA A 96 0.09 19.65 6.11
CA ALA A 96 1.06 19.43 5.04
C ALA A 96 0.54 18.33 4.10
N ILE A 97 0.29 18.69 2.83
CA ILE A 97 -0.14 17.73 1.81
C ILE A 97 1.08 17.34 0.97
N PRO A 98 1.42 16.04 0.90
CA PRO A 98 2.49 15.57 0.05
C PRO A 98 2.23 15.86 -1.44
N ALA A 99 3.29 16.13 -2.19
CA ALA A 99 3.22 16.40 -3.62
C ALA A 99 2.53 15.29 -4.44
N TYR A 100 2.61 14.03 -3.98
CA TYR A 100 1.96 12.88 -4.63
C TYR A 100 0.42 12.92 -4.60
N CYS A 101 -0.17 13.71 -3.70
CA CYS A 101 -1.62 13.90 -3.68
C CYS A 101 -2.08 14.99 -4.66
N LEU A 102 -1.16 15.86 -5.09
CA LEU A 102 -1.45 17.08 -5.84
C LEU A 102 -1.15 16.93 -7.34
N VAL A 103 -0.04 16.27 -7.69
CA VAL A 103 0.42 16.16 -9.09
C VAL A 103 0.82 14.72 -9.40
N ASP A 104 0.71 14.31 -10.66
CA ASP A 104 1.24 13.03 -11.13
C ASP A 104 2.78 13.06 -11.18
N PRO A 105 3.46 11.95 -10.81
CA PRO A 105 4.90 11.89 -10.87
C PRO A 105 5.40 11.87 -12.31
N THR A 106 6.62 12.34 -12.53
CA THR A 106 7.29 12.23 -13.84
C THR A 106 7.50 10.78 -14.29
N ASN A 107 7.55 9.84 -13.34
CA ASN A 107 7.78 8.40 -13.57
C ASN A 107 6.48 7.57 -13.54
N LEU A 108 5.41 8.10 -14.12
CA LEU A 108 4.10 7.46 -14.16
C LEU A 108 4.07 6.35 -15.24
N ILE A 109 3.82 5.11 -14.83
CA ILE A 109 3.59 3.99 -15.76
C ILE A 109 2.09 3.93 -16.11
N ARG A 110 1.74 4.26 -17.35
CA ARG A 110 0.41 4.01 -17.94
C ARG A 110 0.37 2.59 -18.50
N ASN A 111 -0.01 1.61 -17.68
CA ASN A 111 -0.30 0.28 -18.20
C ASN A 111 -1.62 0.36 -19.00
N GLU A 112 -1.54 0.35 -20.34
CA GLU A 112 -2.69 0.25 -21.26
C GLU A 112 -3.30 -1.16 -21.29
N GLU A 113 -3.38 -1.84 -20.14
CA GLU A 113 -3.99 -3.16 -20.04
C GLU A 113 -5.10 -3.11 -18.98
N GLU A 114 -6.25 -2.62 -19.46
CA GLU A 114 -7.56 -2.96 -18.94
C GLU A 114 -7.81 -4.45 -19.17
N ASN A 115 -8.07 -5.22 -18.11
CA ASN A 115 -9.13 -6.23 -18.07
C ASN A 115 -9.26 -6.80 -16.65
N SER A 116 -10.49 -7.24 -16.34
CA SER A 116 -11.03 -7.89 -15.14
C SER A 116 -11.41 -7.01 -13.93
N ASP A 117 -12.71 -6.77 -13.87
CA ASP A 117 -13.54 -6.29 -12.76
C ASP A 117 -13.87 -7.44 -11.80
N ASP A 118 -13.16 -7.60 -10.68
CA ASP A 118 -13.49 -8.65 -9.71
C ASP A 118 -13.12 -8.22 -8.26
N ASP A 119 -14.08 -7.57 -7.61
CA ASP A 119 -14.54 -7.69 -6.21
C ASP A 119 -13.58 -8.07 -5.04
N GLU A 120 -13.60 -7.21 -4.02
CA GLU A 120 -13.49 -7.49 -2.56
C GLU A 120 -12.36 -8.41 -2.03
N THR A 121 -11.21 -7.83 -1.62
CA THR A 121 -10.61 -8.11 -0.29
C THR A 121 -9.54 -7.05 0.10
N ILE A 122 -9.68 -6.43 1.27
CA ILE A 122 -8.66 -5.61 1.98
C ILE A 122 -7.53 -6.54 2.52
N PRO A 123 -6.29 -6.13 2.90
CA PRO A 123 -5.42 -4.96 2.64
C PRO A 123 -4.03 -5.39 2.06
N VAL A 124 -3.04 -4.49 1.96
CA VAL A 124 -1.60 -4.68 2.37
C VAL A 124 -0.78 -3.55 1.74
N LEU A 125 -0.52 -2.53 2.55
CA LEU A 125 0.19 -1.30 2.21
C LEU A 125 1.73 -1.41 2.39
N LEU A 126 2.35 -2.61 2.31
CA LEU A 126 3.72 -2.76 2.85
C LEU A 126 4.73 -3.64 2.08
N LEU A 127 4.48 -4.19 0.88
CA LEU A 127 5.39 -5.23 0.37
C LEU A 127 5.90 -5.16 -1.08
N GLU A 128 6.05 -3.99 -1.69
CA GLU A 128 6.68 -3.91 -3.03
C GLU A 128 7.89 -2.97 -3.11
N GLN A 129 8.62 -2.85 -2.00
CA GLN A 129 10.07 -2.66 -2.04
C GLN A 129 10.78 -4.02 -2.04
N SER A 130 10.49 -4.86 -3.01
CA SER A 130 11.39 -5.95 -3.39
C SER A 130 10.77 -6.67 -4.58
N THR A 131 11.44 -6.56 -5.73
CA THR A 131 11.51 -7.63 -6.73
C THR A 131 11.51 -8.98 -6.02
N THR A 132 10.34 -9.60 -5.91
CA THR A 132 10.20 -10.90 -5.27
C THR A 132 10.06 -11.90 -6.39
N GLU A 133 11.19 -12.50 -6.74
CA GLU A 133 11.26 -13.73 -7.53
C GLU A 133 10.50 -14.82 -6.76
N LEU A 134 9.18 -14.89 -6.93
CA LEU A 134 8.36 -15.93 -6.35
C LEU A 134 8.72 -17.25 -7.03
N LEU A 135 9.25 -18.20 -6.26
CA LEU A 135 9.53 -19.54 -6.73
C LEU A 135 8.29 -20.42 -6.49
N PRO A 136 7.72 -21.05 -7.54
CA PRO A 136 6.68 -22.03 -7.37
C PRO A 136 7.31 -23.32 -6.81
N VAL A 137 6.96 -23.67 -5.57
CA VAL A 137 7.41 -24.89 -4.93
C VAL A 137 6.28 -25.92 -4.96
N ILE A 138 6.60 -27.13 -5.40
CA ILE A 138 5.65 -28.24 -5.43
C ILE A 138 5.76 -29.01 -4.12
N ILE A 139 4.63 -29.19 -3.45
CA ILE A 139 4.52 -29.96 -2.22
C ILE A 139 3.58 -31.12 -2.46
N ARG A 140 4.11 -32.34 -2.41
CA ARG A 140 3.34 -33.57 -2.45
C ARG A 140 2.83 -33.93 -1.06
N LEU A 141 1.53 -34.12 -0.95
CA LEU A 141 0.90 -34.59 0.28
C LEU A 141 1.03 -36.11 0.42
N SER A 142 1.49 -36.56 1.58
CA SER A 142 1.65 -37.99 1.87
C SER A 142 0.33 -38.70 2.17
N ASN A 143 -0.72 -37.96 2.56
CA ASN A 143 -2.05 -38.51 2.87
C ASN A 143 -2.92 -38.68 1.62
N SER A 144 -2.82 -37.76 0.66
CA SER A 144 -3.66 -37.70 -0.54
C SER A 144 -2.91 -38.07 -1.83
N ALA A 145 -1.57 -38.20 -1.75
CA ALA A 145 -0.66 -38.30 -2.92
C ALA A 145 -0.84 -37.15 -3.94
N GLU A 146 -1.42 -36.04 -3.50
CA GLU A 146 -1.75 -34.86 -4.31
C GLU A 146 -0.62 -33.84 -4.29
N ASP A 147 -0.35 -33.22 -5.44
CA ASP A 147 0.69 -32.21 -5.62
C ASP A 147 0.13 -30.80 -5.53
N ILE A 148 0.46 -30.08 -4.47
CA ILE A 148 0.06 -28.69 -4.24
C ILE A 148 1.19 -27.76 -4.68
N ARG A 149 0.90 -26.78 -5.53
CA ARG A 149 1.85 -25.75 -5.94
C ARG A 149 1.67 -24.52 -5.06
N ILE A 150 2.71 -24.12 -4.34
CA ILE A 150 2.70 -22.93 -3.49
C ILE A 150 3.79 -21.97 -3.95
N ASN A 151 3.39 -20.73 -4.24
CA ASN A 151 4.33 -19.67 -4.57
C ASN A 151 4.94 -19.12 -3.27
N VAL A 152 6.26 -19.19 -3.18
CA VAL A 152 7.00 -18.71 -2.02
C VAL A 152 8.19 -17.86 -2.42
N ASN A 153 8.50 -16.88 -1.59
CA ASN A 153 9.68 -16.06 -1.72
C ASN A 153 10.85 -16.76 -1.02
N PRO A 154 11.86 -17.28 -1.72
CA PRO A 154 12.97 -17.99 -1.09
C PRO A 154 13.72 -17.12 -0.06
N LYS A 155 13.80 -15.81 -0.28
CA LYS A 155 14.61 -14.88 0.56
C LYS A 155 13.92 -14.51 1.87
N ILE A 156 12.59 -14.51 1.89
CA ILE A 156 11.78 -13.98 3.01
C ILE A 156 10.97 -15.10 3.69
N ASP A 157 10.43 -16.04 2.91
CA ASP A 157 9.56 -17.09 3.42
C ASP A 157 10.37 -18.20 4.14
N THR A 158 9.75 -18.76 5.17
CA THR A 158 10.25 -19.88 5.97
C THR A 158 9.36 -21.10 5.81
N ILE A 159 9.82 -22.25 6.31
CA ILE A 159 9.02 -23.48 6.30
C ILE A 159 7.73 -23.33 7.12
N ASP A 160 7.71 -22.50 8.16
CA ASP A 160 6.47 -22.20 8.90
C ASP A 160 5.43 -21.48 8.03
N THR A 161 5.85 -20.48 7.25
CA THR A 161 4.97 -19.82 6.28
C THR A 161 4.47 -20.78 5.20
N LEU A 162 5.29 -21.75 4.80
CA LEU A 162 4.89 -22.80 3.87
C LEU A 162 3.83 -23.74 4.48
N LYS A 163 4.00 -24.14 5.75
CA LYS A 163 3.01 -24.94 6.50
C LYS A 163 1.69 -24.21 6.61
N LEU A 164 1.71 -22.93 6.95
CA LEU A 164 0.51 -22.09 7.05
C LEU A 164 -0.22 -21.99 5.71
N LYS A 165 0.50 -21.71 4.61
CA LYS A 165 -0.07 -21.67 3.26
C LYS A 165 -0.71 -23.02 2.88
N LEU A 166 -0.07 -24.13 3.24
CA LEU A 166 -0.59 -25.47 3.01
C LEU A 166 -1.87 -25.76 3.83
N CYS A 167 -1.91 -25.34 5.10
CA CYS A 167 -3.11 -25.45 5.94
C CYS A 167 -4.29 -24.66 5.36
N VAL A 168 -4.06 -23.43 4.91
CA VAL A 168 -5.09 -22.59 4.27
C VAL A 168 -5.60 -23.25 2.99
N ASN A 169 -4.69 -23.77 2.15
CA ASN A 169 -5.06 -24.41 0.89
C ASN A 169 -5.87 -25.70 1.09
N GLN A 170 -5.51 -26.50 2.10
CA GLN A 170 -6.24 -27.73 2.44
C GLN A 170 -7.47 -27.49 3.36
N LYS A 171 -7.74 -26.24 3.75
CA LYS A 171 -8.81 -25.85 4.71
C LYS A 171 -8.70 -26.59 6.05
N ILE A 172 -7.48 -26.77 6.53
CA ILE A 172 -7.18 -27.52 7.74
C ILE A 172 -6.83 -26.55 8.87
N ASP A 173 -7.46 -26.75 10.03
CA ASP A 173 -7.17 -25.95 11.22
C ASP A 173 -5.76 -26.27 11.76
N PRO A 174 -4.86 -25.27 11.89
CA PRO A 174 -3.51 -25.46 12.42
C PRO A 174 -3.50 -25.87 13.92
N LYS A 175 -4.66 -25.78 14.59
CA LYS A 175 -4.84 -26.20 15.99
C LYS A 175 -5.21 -27.68 16.15
N LYS A 176 -5.68 -28.33 15.07
CA LYS A 176 -6.11 -29.73 15.08
C LYS A 176 -5.14 -30.64 14.34
N PHE A 177 -4.33 -30.09 13.43
CA PHE A 177 -3.44 -30.88 12.61
C PHE A 177 -2.01 -30.34 12.65
N ILE A 178 -1.04 -31.25 12.73
CA ILE A 178 0.38 -30.98 12.61
C ILE A 178 0.80 -31.25 11.18
N VAL A 179 1.43 -30.24 10.56
CA VAL A 179 2.07 -30.36 9.25
C VAL A 179 3.57 -30.53 9.42
N ARG A 180 4.10 -31.66 8.94
CA ARG A 180 5.53 -31.96 8.86
C ARG A 180 5.96 -31.94 7.41
N ILE A 181 6.99 -31.16 7.09
CA ILE A 181 7.50 -31.05 5.72
C ILE A 181 8.86 -31.73 5.68
N PHE A 182 9.06 -32.60 4.70
CA PHE A 182 10.27 -33.36 4.46
C PHE A 182 10.84 -32.97 3.10
N PHE A 183 12.16 -32.89 3.03
CA PHE A 183 12.89 -32.66 1.79
C PHE A 183 14.07 -33.63 1.74
N LEU A 184 14.16 -34.42 0.68
CA LEU A 184 15.22 -35.45 0.51
C LEU A 184 15.37 -36.38 1.73
N GLY A 185 14.26 -36.71 2.41
CA GLY A 185 14.25 -37.57 3.61
C GLY A 185 14.60 -36.86 4.92
N SER A 186 14.91 -35.56 4.89
CA SER A 186 15.15 -34.76 6.10
C SER A 186 13.91 -33.98 6.49
N LEU A 187 13.54 -34.02 7.78
CA LEU A 187 12.48 -33.17 8.33
C LEU A 187 12.95 -31.72 8.35
N LEU A 188 12.19 -30.83 7.73
CA LEU A 188 12.45 -29.41 7.73
C LEU A 188 11.87 -28.76 9.00
N ASP A 189 12.72 -28.02 9.70
CA ASP A 189 12.30 -27.24 10.87
C ASP A 189 11.54 -25.98 10.40
N GLY A 190 10.55 -25.54 11.18
CA GLY A 190 9.72 -24.37 10.86
C GLY A 190 10.53 -23.08 10.73
N LYS A 191 11.65 -22.99 11.47
CA LYS A 191 12.55 -21.83 11.49
C LYS A 191 13.51 -21.78 10.28
N THR A 192 13.63 -22.87 9.53
CA THR A 192 14.52 -22.92 8.36
C THR A 192 13.95 -22.03 7.25
N LYS A 193 14.83 -21.23 6.63
CA LYS A 193 14.46 -20.39 5.49
C LYS A 193 14.38 -21.22 4.23
N LEU A 194 13.49 -20.86 3.31
CA LEU A 194 13.38 -21.55 2.02
C LEU A 194 14.63 -21.37 1.14
N SER A 195 15.43 -20.30 1.32
CA SER A 195 16.75 -20.15 0.68
C SER A 195 17.78 -21.19 1.12
N ASP A 196 17.67 -21.70 2.35
CA ASP A 196 18.62 -22.68 2.89
C ASP A 196 18.32 -24.09 2.36
N VAL A 197 17.04 -24.34 2.08
CA VAL A 197 16.58 -25.53 1.37
C VAL A 197 16.92 -25.33 -0.10
N LYS A 198 17.79 -26.18 -0.67
CA LYS A 198 18.23 -26.09 -2.07
C LYS A 198 17.13 -26.45 -3.08
N LEU A 199 16.00 -25.74 -3.00
CA LEU A 199 14.82 -25.89 -3.83
C LEU A 199 15.10 -25.35 -5.23
N ASP A 200 15.54 -26.25 -6.09
CA ASP A 200 15.72 -25.97 -7.52
C ASP A 200 14.41 -26.22 -8.30
N GLN A 201 14.34 -25.73 -9.55
CA GLN A 201 13.16 -25.86 -10.38
C GLN A 201 12.81 -27.34 -10.61
N GLY A 202 11.60 -27.75 -10.18
CA GLY A 202 11.10 -29.12 -10.34
C GLY A 202 11.33 -30.05 -9.14
N GLN A 203 11.90 -29.56 -8.04
CA GLN A 203 11.97 -30.33 -6.81
C GLN A 203 10.63 -30.35 -6.06
N ILE A 204 10.36 -31.49 -5.41
CA ILE A 204 9.12 -31.75 -4.71
C ILE A 204 9.42 -31.91 -3.21
N LEU A 205 8.75 -31.09 -2.40
CA LEU A 205 8.68 -31.26 -0.95
C LEU A 205 7.62 -32.29 -0.60
N GLN A 206 7.86 -33.11 0.41
CA GLN A 206 6.85 -34.05 0.90
C GLN A 206 6.24 -33.52 2.19
N ALA A 207 4.94 -33.26 2.22
CA ALA A 207 4.23 -32.87 3.44
C ALA A 207 3.41 -34.02 4.00
N LEU A 208 3.49 -34.22 5.30
CA LEU A 208 2.65 -35.13 6.08
C LEU A 208 1.77 -34.28 7.00
N ILE A 209 0.46 -34.47 6.87
CA ILE A 209 -0.52 -33.84 7.74
C ILE A 209 -1.04 -34.93 8.66
N SER A 210 -0.94 -34.72 9.96
CA SER A 210 -1.42 -35.66 10.98
C SER A 210 -2.31 -34.94 11.97
N GLU A 211 -3.42 -35.56 12.37
CA GLU A 211 -4.27 -35.02 13.43
C GLU A 211 -3.54 -35.07 14.78
N ILE A 212 -3.72 -34.05 15.60
CA ILE A 212 -3.20 -34.00 16.96
C ILE A 212 -4.12 -34.91 17.81
N PRO A 213 -3.57 -35.92 18.49
CA PRO A 213 -4.35 -36.83 19.32
C PRO A 213 -4.98 -36.15 20.54
#